data_AF-A0A519I4I9-F1
#
_entry.id   AF-A0A519I4I9-F1
#
_cell.length_a   1.000
_cell.length_b   1.000
_cell.length_c   1.000
_cell.angle_alpha   90.00
_cell.angle_beta   90.00
_cell.angle_gamma   90.00
#
_symmetry.space_group_name_H-M   'P 1'
#
loop_
_entity.id
_entity.type
_entity.pdbx_description
1 polymer ?
#
loop_
_entity_poly.entity_id
_entity_poly.type
_entity_poly.pdbx_seq_one_letter_code
_entity_poly.pdbx_strand_id
1 'polypeptide(L)'
;MTSSALVTSTTPDPLTDRIAEVSRNTAETRISVRINLDGTGQAKLSTGIGFFDHMLDQIARHGLIDLDIDCEGDLHIDGHHTVEDVGITLG
;
A
#
# COMPACT_ATOMS: atom_id res chain seq x y z
N MET A 1 -11.51 46.56 9.11
CA MET A 1 -11.37 45.39 9.99
C MET A 1 -12.45 44.38 9.64
N THR A 2 -12.30 43.63 8.56
CA THR A 2 -13.16 42.47 8.27
C THR A 2 -12.27 41.43 7.61
N SER A 3 -11.69 40.59 8.46
CA SER A 3 -10.95 39.40 8.05
C SER A 3 -11.97 38.37 7.62
N SER A 4 -12.04 38.10 6.32
CA SER A 4 -12.79 36.96 5.77
C SER A 4 -11.86 35.76 5.78
N ALA A 5 -12.00 34.89 6.78
CA ALA A 5 -11.31 33.62 6.81
C ALA A 5 -11.80 32.77 5.63
N LEU A 6 -10.92 32.52 4.66
CA LEU A 6 -11.16 31.51 3.64
C LEU A 6 -11.16 30.13 4.32
N VAL A 7 -12.34 29.52 4.36
CA VAL A 7 -12.48 28.09 4.62
C VAL A 7 -11.98 27.38 3.37
N THR A 8 -10.80 26.76 3.44
CA THR A 8 -10.30 25.87 2.40
C THR A 8 -11.12 24.58 2.43
N SER A 9 -12.03 24.40 1.47
CA SER A 9 -12.76 23.14 1.30
C SER A 9 -11.77 22.04 0.88
N THR A 10 -11.67 20.98 1.67
CA THR A 10 -10.83 19.80 1.41
C THR A 10 -11.49 18.82 0.42
N THR A 11 -12.25 19.31 -0.55
CA THR A 11 -12.85 18.44 -1.57
C THR A 11 -11.71 17.95 -2.47
N PRO A 12 -11.43 16.64 -2.54
CA PRO A 12 -10.39 16.13 -3.43
C PRO A 12 -10.74 16.50 -4.88
N ASP A 13 -9.76 16.99 -5.61
CA ASP A 13 -9.89 17.37 -7.01
C ASP A 13 -10.21 16.09 -7.81
N PRO A 14 -11.34 16.01 -8.56
CA PRO A 14 -11.78 14.79 -9.25
C PRO A 14 -10.84 14.29 -10.36
N LEU A 15 -9.70 14.95 -10.54
CA LEU A 15 -8.67 14.65 -11.54
C LEU A 15 -7.39 14.05 -10.93
N THR A 16 -7.32 13.88 -9.60
CA THR A 16 -6.13 13.31 -8.95
C THR A 16 -6.44 11.90 -8.47
N ASP A 17 -5.65 10.93 -8.94
CA ASP A 17 -5.70 9.54 -8.50
C ASP A 17 -5.61 9.44 -6.96
N ARG A 18 -6.43 8.56 -6.37
CA ARG A 18 -6.39 8.25 -4.93
C ARG A 18 -5.21 7.34 -4.64
N ILE A 19 -4.07 7.98 -4.36
CA ILE A 19 -2.80 7.31 -4.09
C ILE A 19 -2.40 7.49 -2.62
N ALA A 20 -1.88 6.41 -2.03
CA ALA A 20 -1.22 6.45 -0.72
C ALA A 20 0.11 5.69 -0.75
N GLU A 21 1.06 6.16 0.04
CA GLU A 21 2.36 5.53 0.28
C GLU A 21 2.59 5.44 1.78
N VAL A 22 2.90 4.24 2.25
CA VAL A 22 3.12 3.94 3.67
C VAL A 22 4.38 3.09 3.79
N SER A 23 5.25 3.44 4.74
CA SER A 23 6.38 2.61 5.13
C SER A 23 6.24 2.21 6.60
N ARG A 24 6.55 0.96 6.89
CA ARG A 24 6.50 0.39 8.24
C ARG A 24 7.78 -0.40 8.49
N ASN A 25 8.43 -0.12 9.61
CA ASN A 25 9.65 -0.81 10.01
C ASN A 25 9.50 -1.29 11.45
N THR A 26 9.72 -2.58 11.68
CA THR A 26 9.73 -3.22 12.99
C THR A 26 11.10 -3.86 13.23
N ALA A 27 11.23 -4.71 14.26
CA ALA A 27 12.44 -5.51 14.42
C ALA A 27 12.44 -6.71 13.46
N GLU A 28 11.27 -7.12 13.01
CA GLU A 28 10.99 -8.30 12.21
C GLU A 28 10.94 -7.99 10.71
N THR A 29 10.44 -6.81 10.33
CA THR A 29 10.16 -6.45 8.92
C THR A 29 10.57 -5.02 8.54
N ARG A 30 10.87 -4.82 7.25
CA ARG A 30 11.05 -3.53 6.57
C ARG A 30 10.11 -3.50 5.38
N ILE A 31 9.13 -2.59 5.37
CA ILE A 31 8.03 -2.61 4.39
C ILE A 31 7.84 -1.24 3.76
N SER A 32 7.63 -1.25 2.44
CA SER A 32 7.11 -0.12 1.67
C SER A 32 5.89 -0.57 0.87
N VAL A 33 4.77 0.13 1.02
CA VAL A 33 3.54 -0.08 0.24
C VAL A 33 3.16 1.22 -0.44
N ARG A 34 2.88 1.14 -1.74
CA ARG A 34 2.22 2.17 -2.53
C ARG A 34 0.97 1.58 -3.17
N ILE A 35 -0.15 2.27 -3.03
CA ILE A 35 -1.44 1.87 -3.60
C ILE A 35 -2.01 3.01 -4.43
N ASN A 36 -2.51 2.70 -5.62
CA ASN A 36 -3.39 3.57 -6.41
C ASN A 36 -4.77 2.91 -6.52
N LEU A 37 -5.78 3.48 -5.87
CA LEU A 37 -7.14 2.95 -5.90
C LEU A 37 -7.86 3.21 -7.24
N ASP A 38 -7.33 4.11 -8.07
CA ASP A 38 -7.84 4.45 -9.40
C ASP A 38 -6.92 3.90 -10.51
N GLY A 39 -6.29 2.75 -10.24
CA GLY A 39 -5.30 2.12 -11.11
C GLY A 39 -5.88 1.30 -12.27
N THR A 40 -5.04 0.42 -12.81
CA THR A 40 -5.37 -0.48 -13.93
C THR A 40 -5.13 -1.95 -13.62
N GLY A 41 -4.73 -2.28 -12.39
CA GLY A 41 -4.44 -3.63 -11.94
C GLY A 41 -2.97 -4.03 -12.10
N GLN A 42 -2.05 -3.06 -12.14
CA GLN A 42 -0.61 -3.32 -12.20
C GLN A 42 -0.07 -3.68 -10.82
N ALA A 43 0.83 -4.67 -10.75
CA ALA A 43 1.42 -5.10 -9.51
C ALA A 43 2.95 -5.24 -9.63
N LYS A 44 3.68 -4.66 -8.69
CA LYS A 44 5.10 -4.92 -8.45
C LYS A 44 5.23 -5.38 -7.00
N LEU A 45 5.54 -6.66 -6.82
CA LEU A 45 5.43 -7.33 -5.52
C LEU A 45 6.72 -8.07 -5.22
N SER A 46 7.29 -7.81 -4.06
CA SER A 46 8.46 -8.51 -3.53
C SER A 46 8.34 -8.68 -2.02
N THR A 47 7.53 -9.63 -1.58
CA THR A 47 7.41 -9.97 -0.15
C THR A 47 8.40 -11.05 0.31
N GLY A 48 9.08 -11.70 -0.66
CA GLY A 48 9.90 -12.89 -0.42
C GLY A 48 9.10 -14.19 -0.24
N ILE A 49 7.76 -14.12 -0.26
CA ILE A 49 6.86 -15.29 -0.16
C ILE A 49 6.04 -15.39 -1.46
N GLY A 50 6.46 -16.24 -2.39
CA GLY A 50 5.86 -16.30 -3.73
C GLY A 50 4.35 -16.61 -3.76
N PHE A 51 3.82 -17.39 -2.82
CA PHE A 51 2.38 -17.62 -2.73
C PHE A 51 1.62 -16.36 -2.28
N PHE A 52 2.20 -15.57 -1.37
CA PHE A 52 1.59 -14.33 -0.91
C PHE A 52 1.63 -13.26 -2.00
N ASP A 53 2.76 -13.12 -2.72
CA ASP A 53 2.85 -12.26 -3.91
C ASP A 53 1.77 -12.65 -4.95
N HIS A 54 1.55 -13.95 -5.18
CA HIS A 54 0.49 -14.41 -6.07
C HIS A 54 -0.92 -13.98 -5.60
N MET A 55 -1.20 -14.01 -4.29
CA MET A 55 -2.47 -13.54 -3.74
C MET A 55 -2.64 -12.02 -3.87
N LEU A 56 -1.59 -11.24 -3.62
CA LEU A 56 -1.60 -9.78 -3.79
C LEU A 56 -1.79 -9.38 -5.26
N ASP A 57 -1.23 -10.12 -6.23
CA ASP A 57 -1.50 -9.90 -7.68
C ASP A 57 -2.99 -10.06 -8.00
N GLN A 58 -3.67 -11.04 -7.37
CA GLN A 58 -5.12 -11.20 -7.57
C GLN A 58 -5.90 -9.99 -7.05
N ILE A 59 -5.50 -9.41 -5.92
CA ILE A 59 -6.11 -8.19 -5.38
C ILE A 59 -5.95 -7.02 -6.36
N ALA A 60 -4.74 -6.79 -6.88
CA ALA A 60 -4.50 -5.75 -7.88
C ALA A 60 -5.34 -5.97 -9.15
N ARG A 61 -5.21 -7.15 -9.76
CA ARG A 61 -5.84 -7.52 -11.03
C ARG A 61 -7.36 -7.46 -10.99
N HIS A 62 -7.98 -8.00 -9.93
CA HIS A 62 -9.43 -8.07 -9.84
C HIS A 62 -10.05 -6.84 -9.17
N GLY A 63 -9.27 -6.07 -8.41
CA GLY A 63 -9.67 -4.79 -7.84
C GLY A 63 -9.49 -3.59 -8.77
N LEU A 64 -8.76 -3.74 -9.88
CA LEU A 64 -8.30 -2.63 -10.74
C LEU A 64 -7.53 -1.56 -9.94
N ILE A 65 -6.78 -2.00 -8.93
CA ILE A 65 -5.89 -1.14 -8.15
C ILE A 65 -4.45 -1.42 -8.54
N ASP A 66 -3.59 -0.41 -8.53
CA ASP A 66 -2.15 -0.63 -8.71
C ASP A 66 -1.48 -0.79 -7.35
N LEU A 67 -0.60 -1.80 -7.21
CA LEU A 67 0.15 -2.09 -6.00
C LEU A 67 1.66 -2.13 -6.28
N ASP A 68 2.45 -1.39 -5.50
CA ASP A 68 3.90 -1.59 -5.38
C ASP A 68 4.21 -1.92 -3.92
N ILE A 69 4.63 -3.17 -3.66
CA ILE A 69 4.90 -3.68 -2.32
C ILE A 69 6.29 -4.31 -2.31
N ASP A 70 7.14 -3.81 -1.42
CA ASP A 70 8.46 -4.33 -1.13
C ASP A 70 8.55 -4.64 0.37
N CYS A 71 8.99 -5.84 0.72
CA CYS A 71 9.15 -6.26 2.10
C CYS A 71 10.37 -7.16 2.28
N GLU A 72 11.25 -6.78 3.19
CA GLU A 72 12.29 -7.63 3.76
C GLU A 72 11.83 -8.08 5.16
N GLY A 73 11.64 -9.38 5.35
CA GLY A 73 11.22 -9.96 6.62
C GLY A 73 12.13 -11.06 7.14
N ASP A 74 11.89 -11.50 8.37
CA ASP A 74 12.58 -12.56 9.07
C ASP A 74 12.19 -13.99 8.62
N LEU A 75 12.14 -14.23 7.31
CA LEU A 75 11.66 -15.48 6.68
C LEU A 75 12.39 -16.77 7.11
N HIS A 76 13.54 -16.64 7.80
CA HIS A 76 14.26 -17.75 8.39
C HIS A 76 13.58 -18.31 9.66
N ILE A 77 12.66 -17.54 10.28
CA ILE A 77 11.79 -17.98 11.37
C ILE A 77 10.55 -18.65 10.75
N ASP A 78 9.68 -17.86 10.14
CA ASP A 78 8.57 -18.29 9.28
C ASP A 78 8.06 -17.10 8.43
N GLY A 79 6.92 -17.26 7.74
CA GLY A 79 6.30 -16.19 6.94
C GLY A 79 5.26 -15.34 7.67
N HIS A 80 5.00 -15.58 8.96
CA HIS A 80 3.88 -14.98 9.69
C HIS A 80 4.02 -13.46 9.78
N HIS A 81 5.15 -12.96 10.30
CA HIS A 81 5.36 -11.51 10.47
C HIS A 81 5.33 -10.78 9.14
N THR A 82 5.93 -11.37 8.09
CA THR A 82 5.89 -10.80 6.74
C THR A 82 4.46 -10.64 6.22
N VAL A 83 3.64 -11.69 6.32
CA VAL A 83 2.25 -11.63 5.85
C VAL A 83 1.41 -10.65 6.70
N GLU A 84 1.56 -10.70 8.02
CA GLU A 84 0.85 -9.85 8.96
C GLU A 84 1.20 -8.37 8.77
N ASP A 85 2.48 -8.00 8.83
CA ASP A 85 2.90 -6.60 8.77
C ASP A 85 2.65 -5.99 7.37
N VAL A 86 2.76 -6.77 6.28
CA VAL A 86 2.33 -6.29 4.95
C VAL A 86 0.82 -6.03 4.94
N GLY A 87 0.02 -6.91 5.53
CA GLY A 87 -1.42 -6.73 5.67
C GLY A 87 -1.79 -5.48 6.49
N ILE A 88 -1.08 -5.23 7.60
CA ILE A 88 -1.24 -4.02 8.43
C ILE A 88 -0.83 -2.75 7.68
N THR A 89 0.22 -2.83 6.85
CA THR A 89 0.71 -1.66 6.10
C THR A 89 -0.18 -1.32 4.89
N LEU A 90 -0.81 -2.34 4.30
CA LEU A 90 -1.73 -2.20 3.18
C LEU A 90 -3.14 -1.71 3.58
N GLY A 91 -3.65 -2.18 4.73
CA GLY A 91 -5.00 -1.88 5.22
C GLY A 91 -5.15 -0.49 5.84
#